data_AF-A0A1Y1Z097-F1
#
_entry.id   AF-A0A1Y1Z097-F1
#
_cell.length_a   1.000
_cell.length_b   1.000
_cell.length_c   1.000
_cell.angle_alpha   90.00
_cell.angle_beta   90.00
_cell.angle_gamma   90.00
#
_symmetry.space_group_name_H-M   'P 1'
#
loop_
_entity.id
_entity.type
_entity.pdbx_description
1 polymer ?
#
loop_
_entity_poly.entity_id
_entity_poly.type
_entity_poly.pdbx_seq_one_letter_code
_entity_poly.pdbx_strand_id
1 'polypeptide(L)'
;RAHASNTQVYTPVQTPTPEQALAVDQVSGWFYFDLWVSRGMQIRNKADTTQCLLNLAKALEEVEVISAAEYNGAAGALALLPTVGALLGAPTREMWIVFKLVPVAGILAMFLSLGATITPSDVGEYESGKAFSYGGLMPTVRAEAAPDANDNDSDVDSFQNMSDARRFANEVNTRAADDSGGDVQHIKVWAGVGLQCILIAIMLIALWYAQRGAVVPWWCRVWGWMYFWYFLVAITSIFDNIVAAPFTQSWTLRVARGPTKIRYDGTQSRLTPFVEDRRFPTIIDRLKAGINLRHHITIADGDPTAYSRTCFYVVISVQGISSRHALMQMLSRISSVAMFAFGTALFASATLMSISAALMLLCLVLPTAMMGRVTAMWIAAEMNKTNKSIIHTVVKSKKEAGEYMEAILELEGLQIETMGHIILEGNVITRHHPLFSAATYIGLLAKPYNLVREAIK
;
A
#
# COMPACT_ATOMS: atom_id res chain seq x y z
N ARG A 1 7.59 9.46 -62.95
CA ARG A 1 6.33 8.68 -63.03
C ARG A 1 6.38 7.65 -61.91
N ALA A 2 5.76 7.95 -60.78
CA ALA A 2 5.71 7.06 -59.63
C ALA A 2 4.72 5.94 -59.90
N HIS A 3 5.14 4.69 -59.74
CA HIS A 3 4.27 3.53 -59.78
C HIS A 3 3.37 3.55 -58.55
N ALA A 4 2.09 3.88 -58.75
CA ALA A 4 1.05 3.63 -57.76
C ALA A 4 1.03 2.12 -57.47
N SER A 5 1.22 1.79 -56.20
CA SER A 5 1.08 0.46 -55.65
C SER A 5 -0.28 -0.13 -56.02
N ASN A 6 -0.29 -1.43 -56.33
CA ASN A 6 -1.49 -2.25 -56.50
C ASN A 6 -2.45 -2.08 -55.30
N THR A 7 -3.33 -1.09 -55.34
CA THR A 7 -4.54 -1.05 -54.54
C THR A 7 -5.52 -1.98 -55.21
N GLN A 8 -5.65 -3.19 -54.68
CA GLN A 8 -6.75 -4.08 -55.06
C GLN A 8 -8.06 -3.33 -54.83
N VAL A 9 -8.93 -3.32 -55.84
CA VAL A 9 -10.26 -2.73 -55.75
C VAL A 9 -11.01 -3.44 -54.62
N TYR A 10 -11.44 -2.64 -53.65
CA TYR A 10 -12.22 -3.05 -52.50
C TYR A 10 -13.47 -3.80 -52.97
N THR A 11 -13.56 -5.07 -52.62
CA THR A 11 -14.79 -5.85 -52.70
C THR A 11 -15.16 -6.23 -51.27
N PRO A 12 -16.27 -5.71 -50.72
CA PRO A 12 -16.66 -6.00 -49.35
C PRO A 12 -16.88 -7.51 -49.19
N VAL A 13 -16.11 -8.12 -48.30
CA VAL A 13 -16.22 -9.55 -47.99
C VAL A 13 -17.38 -9.74 -47.01
N GLN A 14 -18.38 -10.48 -47.52
CA GLN A 14 -19.54 -11.08 -46.85
C GLN A 14 -20.56 -10.09 -46.30
N THR A 15 -21.83 -10.24 -46.69
CA THR A 15 -22.96 -9.70 -45.93
C THR A 15 -22.87 -10.15 -44.47
N PRO A 16 -23.10 -9.27 -43.47
CA PRO A 16 -23.17 -9.68 -42.08
C PRO A 16 -24.16 -10.83 -41.91
N THR A 17 -23.81 -11.77 -41.04
CA THR A 17 -24.78 -12.83 -40.69
C THR A 17 -26.00 -12.19 -40.02
N PRO A 18 -27.20 -12.76 -40.15
CA PRO A 18 -28.41 -12.20 -39.52
C PRO A 18 -28.25 -11.93 -38.02
N GLU A 19 -27.44 -12.74 -37.34
CA GLU A 19 -27.11 -12.60 -35.92
C GLU A 19 -26.26 -11.35 -35.61
N GLN A 20 -25.39 -10.93 -36.53
CA GLN A 20 -24.57 -9.73 -36.40
C GLN A 20 -25.41 -8.46 -36.60
N ALA A 21 -26.36 -8.47 -37.53
CA ALA A 21 -27.28 -7.35 -37.73
C ALA A 21 -28.24 -7.15 -36.54
N LEU A 22 -28.72 -8.24 -35.93
CA LEU A 22 -29.57 -8.20 -34.73
C LEU A 22 -28.85 -7.67 -33.47
N ALA A 23 -27.51 -7.68 -33.46
CA ALA A 23 -26.71 -7.20 -32.34
C ALA A 23 -26.45 -5.69 -32.39
N VAL A 24 -26.77 -5.02 -33.51
CA VAL A 24 -26.46 -3.59 -33.73
C VAL A 24 -27.66 -2.69 -33.47
N ASP A 25 -28.88 -3.17 -33.73
CA ASP A 25 -30.12 -2.43 -33.48
C ASP A 25 -30.99 -3.09 -32.42
N GLN A 26 -30.83 -2.64 -31.19
CA GLN A 26 -31.74 -2.95 -30.10
C GLN A 26 -32.83 -1.88 -30.01
N VAL A 27 -33.81 -1.95 -30.92
CA VAL A 27 -35.05 -1.12 -30.88
C VAL A 27 -35.78 -1.26 -29.53
N SER A 28 -35.49 -2.32 -28.77
CA SER A 28 -36.08 -2.62 -27.45
C SER A 28 -35.40 -1.98 -26.23
N GLY A 29 -34.29 -1.25 -26.37
CA GLY A 29 -33.63 -0.52 -25.27
C GLY A 29 -32.93 -1.39 -24.20
N TRP A 30 -32.72 -2.69 -24.46
CA TRP A 30 -32.01 -3.60 -23.55
C TRP A 30 -30.55 -3.79 -24.00
N PHE A 31 -29.61 -3.73 -23.07
CA PHE A 31 -28.19 -3.97 -23.36
C PHE A 31 -27.85 -5.47 -23.20
N TYR A 32 -27.62 -6.16 -24.32
CA TYR A 32 -27.25 -7.58 -24.34
C TYR A 32 -25.74 -7.75 -24.21
N PHE A 33 -25.30 -7.95 -22.98
CA PHE A 33 -23.88 -8.05 -22.63
C PHE A 33 -23.13 -9.16 -23.37
N ASP A 34 -23.74 -10.33 -23.54
CA ASP A 34 -23.12 -11.48 -24.19
C ASP A 34 -22.88 -11.25 -25.69
N LEU A 35 -23.82 -10.58 -26.37
CA LEU A 35 -23.68 -10.21 -27.78
C LEU A 35 -22.58 -9.18 -27.98
N TRP A 36 -22.52 -8.17 -27.09
CA TRP A 36 -21.46 -7.17 -27.09
C TRP A 36 -20.07 -7.80 -26.93
N VAL A 37 -19.91 -8.69 -25.95
CA VAL A 37 -18.66 -9.43 -25.72
C VAL A 37 -18.34 -10.31 -26.93
N SER A 38 -19.29 -11.10 -27.42
CA SER A 38 -19.09 -11.99 -28.58
C SER A 38 -18.65 -11.22 -29.83
N ARG A 39 -19.23 -10.05 -30.08
CA ARG A 39 -18.84 -9.18 -31.19
C ARG A 39 -17.38 -8.72 -31.08
N GLY A 40 -16.99 -8.17 -29.93
CA GLY A 40 -15.60 -7.74 -29.70
C GLY A 40 -14.61 -8.91 -29.82
N MET A 41 -15.02 -10.11 -29.42
CA MET A 41 -14.25 -11.34 -29.60
C MET A 41 -14.08 -11.73 -31.07
N GLN A 42 -15.16 -11.73 -31.85
CA GLN A 42 -15.14 -12.11 -33.26
C GLN A 42 -14.25 -11.17 -34.09
N ILE A 43 -14.28 -9.87 -33.79
CA ILE A 43 -13.41 -8.87 -34.44
C ILE A 43 -11.94 -9.21 -34.24
N ARG A 44 -11.57 -9.65 -33.02
CA ARG A 44 -10.19 -9.99 -32.63
C ARG A 44 -9.71 -11.36 -33.06
N ASN A 45 -10.62 -12.32 -33.28
CA ASN A 45 -10.32 -13.74 -33.44
C ASN A 45 -9.67 -14.12 -34.80
N LYS A 46 -9.02 -13.17 -35.49
CA LYS A 46 -8.40 -13.39 -36.80
C LYS A 46 -6.87 -13.27 -36.72
N ALA A 47 -6.20 -13.97 -37.63
CA ALA A 47 -4.76 -14.20 -37.55
C ALA A 47 -3.91 -12.93 -37.72
N ASP A 48 -4.42 -11.96 -38.49
CA ASP A 48 -3.69 -10.75 -38.88
C ASP A 48 -4.33 -9.45 -38.37
N THR A 49 -3.49 -8.46 -38.03
CA THR A 49 -3.91 -7.14 -37.55
C THR A 49 -4.74 -6.41 -38.59
N THR A 50 -4.40 -6.55 -39.88
CA THR A 50 -5.15 -5.98 -41.01
C THR A 50 -6.59 -6.50 -41.03
N GLN A 51 -6.78 -7.80 -40.81
CA GLN A 51 -8.11 -8.41 -40.77
C GLN A 51 -8.91 -7.93 -39.55
N CYS A 52 -8.26 -7.74 -38.40
CA CYS A 52 -8.90 -7.18 -37.21
C CYS A 52 -9.41 -5.75 -37.47
N LEU A 53 -8.58 -4.90 -38.10
CA LEU A 53 -8.95 -3.54 -38.46
C LEU A 53 -10.08 -3.49 -39.51
N LEU A 54 -10.06 -4.38 -40.51
CA LEU A 54 -11.14 -4.48 -41.51
C LEU A 54 -12.47 -4.90 -40.89
N ASN A 55 -12.46 -5.89 -40.00
CA ASN A 55 -13.66 -6.31 -39.28
C ASN A 55 -14.16 -5.20 -38.35
N LEU A 56 -13.26 -4.45 -37.72
CA LEU A 56 -13.62 -3.30 -36.91
C LEU A 56 -14.25 -2.19 -37.74
N ALA A 57 -13.66 -1.85 -38.89
CA ALA A 57 -14.21 -0.85 -39.81
C ALA A 57 -15.62 -1.23 -40.27
N LYS A 58 -15.82 -2.48 -40.68
CA LYS A 58 -17.14 -3.01 -41.05
C LYS A 58 -18.14 -2.94 -39.90
N ALA A 59 -17.71 -3.31 -38.69
CA ALA A 59 -18.56 -3.20 -37.50
C ALA A 59 -18.94 -1.74 -37.19
N LEU A 60 -18.05 -0.78 -37.46
CA LEU A 60 -18.32 0.65 -37.28
C LEU A 60 -19.21 1.24 -38.40
N GLU A 61 -19.17 0.71 -39.62
CA GLU A 61 -20.09 1.10 -40.70
C GLU A 61 -21.54 0.70 -40.42
N GLU A 62 -21.74 -0.44 -39.74
CA GLU A 62 -23.07 -0.93 -39.35
C GLU A 62 -23.67 -0.14 -38.17
N VAL A 63 -22.83 0.56 -37.41
CA VAL A 63 -23.23 1.38 -36.25
C VAL A 63 -23.84 2.68 -36.75
N GLU A 64 -25.15 2.86 -36.59
CA GLU A 64 -25.85 4.10 -36.95
C GLU A 64 -25.26 5.32 -36.23
N VAL A 65 -25.46 6.51 -36.80
CA VAL A 65 -24.97 7.80 -36.27
C VAL A 65 -25.38 8.05 -34.81
N ILE A 66 -26.54 7.54 -34.38
CA ILE A 66 -27.00 7.65 -32.99
C ILE A 66 -26.11 6.83 -32.05
N SER A 67 -25.78 5.59 -32.41
CA SER A 67 -24.87 4.76 -31.64
C SER A 67 -23.42 5.28 -31.66
N ALA A 68 -22.99 6.00 -32.71
CA ALA A 68 -21.69 6.69 -32.71
C ALA A 68 -21.58 7.75 -31.59
N ALA A 69 -22.67 8.47 -31.26
CA ALA A 69 -22.70 9.39 -30.13
C ALA A 69 -22.57 8.66 -28.78
N GLU A 70 -23.21 7.48 -28.64
CA GLU A 70 -23.08 6.64 -27.44
C GLU A 70 -21.65 6.15 -27.22
N TYR A 71 -20.97 5.71 -28.28
CA TYR A 71 -19.58 5.25 -28.22
C TYR A 71 -18.62 6.39 -27.85
N ASN A 72 -18.82 7.58 -28.42
CA ASN A 72 -18.03 8.77 -28.06
C ASN A 72 -18.28 9.21 -26.60
N GLY A 73 -19.54 9.14 -26.13
CA GLY A 73 -19.90 9.42 -24.74
C GLY A 73 -19.26 8.43 -23.76
N ALA A 74 -19.21 7.15 -24.10
CA ALA A 74 -18.55 6.11 -23.31
C ALA A 74 -17.03 6.34 -23.21
N ALA A 75 -16.38 6.68 -24.32
CA ALA A 75 -14.96 7.02 -24.35
C ALA A 75 -14.65 8.23 -23.45
N GLY A 76 -15.50 9.26 -23.49
CA GLY A 76 -15.40 10.42 -22.60
C GLY A 76 -15.60 10.05 -21.12
N ALA A 77 -16.60 9.23 -20.79
CA ALA A 77 -16.86 8.78 -19.43
C ALA A 77 -15.70 7.94 -18.86
N LEU A 78 -15.10 7.07 -19.68
CA LEU A 78 -13.96 6.24 -19.26
C LEU A 78 -12.64 7.02 -19.20
N ALA A 79 -12.50 8.08 -19.99
CA ALA A 79 -11.38 9.02 -19.85
C ALA A 79 -11.38 9.72 -18.47
N LEU A 80 -12.49 9.67 -17.72
CA LEU A 80 -12.54 10.12 -16.33
C LEU A 80 -12.06 9.06 -15.32
N LEU A 81 -11.90 7.78 -15.69
CA LEU A 81 -11.38 6.77 -14.74
C LEU A 81 -10.01 7.17 -14.16
N PRO A 82 -9.05 7.69 -14.94
CA PRO A 82 -7.83 8.25 -14.39
C PRO A 82 -8.04 9.46 -13.46
N THR A 83 -9.12 10.24 -13.61
CA THR A 83 -9.42 11.39 -12.74
C THR A 83 -10.12 10.99 -11.43
N VAL A 84 -10.77 9.83 -11.39
CA VAL A 84 -11.36 9.26 -10.16
C VAL A 84 -10.34 9.19 -9.02
N GLY A 85 -9.10 8.81 -9.31
CA GLY A 85 -8.03 8.78 -8.30
C GLY A 85 -7.82 10.12 -7.61
N ALA A 86 -7.97 11.24 -8.34
CA ALA A 86 -7.89 12.58 -7.75
C ALA A 86 -9.13 12.96 -6.93
N LEU A 87 -10.32 12.43 -7.30
CA LEU A 87 -11.59 12.71 -6.62
C LEU A 87 -11.76 11.94 -5.31
N LEU A 88 -11.10 10.79 -5.16
CA LEU A 88 -11.27 9.92 -3.98
C LEU A 88 -10.77 10.55 -2.67
N GLY A 89 -10.11 11.71 -2.72
CA GLY A 89 -9.76 12.54 -1.56
C GLY A 89 -8.27 12.58 -1.24
N ALA A 90 -7.89 13.53 -0.38
CA ALA A 90 -6.53 13.78 0.05
C ALA A 90 -5.84 12.53 0.66
N PRO A 91 -4.50 12.44 0.59
CA PRO A 91 -3.76 11.43 1.33
C PRO A 91 -4.08 11.50 2.82
N THR A 92 -4.11 10.35 3.49
CA THR A 92 -4.57 10.23 4.87
C THR A 92 -3.51 9.51 5.71
N ARG A 93 -3.21 10.06 6.89
CA ARG A 93 -2.25 9.48 7.86
C ARG A 93 -2.57 8.01 8.15
N GLU A 94 -3.86 7.69 8.24
CA GLU A 94 -4.47 6.38 8.44
C GLU A 94 -3.84 5.33 7.53
N MET A 95 -3.69 5.67 6.26
CA MET A 95 -3.40 4.68 5.23
C MET A 95 -1.88 4.49 5.08
N TRP A 96 -1.07 5.47 5.46
CA TRP A 96 0.37 5.26 5.76
C TRP A 96 0.56 4.34 6.98
N ILE A 97 -0.23 4.54 8.04
CA ILE A 97 -0.22 3.66 9.22
C ILE A 97 -0.55 2.22 8.80
N VAL A 98 -1.64 1.98 8.04
CA VAL A 98 -1.95 0.64 7.52
C VAL A 98 -0.77 0.06 6.75
N PHE A 99 -0.15 0.84 5.85
CA PHE A 99 0.98 0.36 5.06
C PHE A 99 2.19 -0.04 5.92
N LYS A 100 2.43 0.66 7.04
CA LYS A 100 3.49 0.28 7.99
C LYS A 100 3.11 -0.90 8.88
N LEU A 101 1.84 -0.96 9.30
CA LEU A 101 1.35 -1.98 10.24
C LEU A 101 1.06 -3.33 9.59
N VAL A 102 0.50 -3.32 8.38
CA VAL A 102 0.11 -4.49 7.57
C VAL A 102 0.41 -4.14 6.10
N PRO A 103 1.68 -4.26 5.65
CA PRO A 103 2.10 -3.88 4.31
C PRO A 103 1.23 -4.47 3.20
N VAL A 104 0.81 -5.73 3.33
CA VAL A 104 -0.10 -6.37 2.36
C VAL A 104 -1.43 -5.62 2.24
N ALA A 105 -2.06 -5.25 3.37
CA ALA A 105 -3.33 -4.49 3.36
C ALA A 105 -3.14 -3.10 2.75
N GLY A 106 -2.01 -2.45 3.03
CA GLY A 106 -1.64 -1.18 2.43
C GLY A 106 -1.53 -1.28 0.91
N ILE A 107 -0.80 -2.28 0.40
CA ILE A 107 -0.65 -2.54 -1.05
C ILE A 107 -1.99 -2.82 -1.70
N LEU A 108 -2.82 -3.70 -1.12
CA LEU A 108 -4.16 -4.01 -1.62
C LEU A 108 -5.05 -2.76 -1.67
N ALA A 109 -4.96 -1.89 -0.65
CA ALA A 109 -5.65 -0.61 -0.64
C ALA A 109 -5.16 0.33 -1.77
N MET A 110 -3.87 0.31 -2.13
CA MET A 110 -3.34 1.07 -3.28
C MET A 110 -3.85 0.52 -4.61
N PHE A 111 -3.98 -0.81 -4.74
CA PHE A 111 -4.60 -1.42 -5.92
C PHE A 111 -6.06 -0.94 -6.06
N LEU A 112 -6.80 -0.88 -4.96
CA LEU A 112 -8.18 -0.41 -4.95
C LEU A 112 -8.32 1.09 -5.19
N SER A 113 -7.29 1.90 -4.89
CA SER A 113 -7.37 3.37 -4.98
C SER A 113 -7.19 3.95 -6.39
N LEU A 114 -7.00 3.11 -7.42
CA LEU A 114 -6.91 3.51 -8.85
C LEU A 114 -5.87 4.62 -9.11
N GLY A 115 -4.77 4.64 -8.37
CA GLY A 115 -3.74 5.67 -8.56
C GLY A 115 -3.73 6.77 -7.50
N ALA A 116 -4.74 6.86 -6.65
CA ALA A 116 -4.80 7.92 -5.64
C ALA A 116 -3.64 7.82 -4.64
N THR A 117 -3.01 8.96 -4.34
CA THR A 117 -1.95 9.05 -3.33
C THR A 117 -2.52 8.91 -1.92
N ILE A 118 -1.69 8.36 -1.05
CA ILE A 118 -2.07 7.81 0.24
C ILE A 118 -1.22 8.42 1.35
N THR A 119 0.04 8.70 1.06
CA THR A 119 0.99 9.23 2.02
C THR A 119 0.82 10.74 2.21
N PRO A 120 0.65 11.23 3.45
CA PRO A 120 0.66 12.65 3.75
C PRO A 120 1.90 13.36 3.23
N SER A 121 1.73 14.56 2.69
CA SER A 121 2.86 15.40 2.28
C SER A 121 3.46 16.20 3.43
N ASP A 122 2.69 16.45 4.49
CA ASP A 122 3.13 17.24 5.64
C ASP A 122 3.72 16.34 6.74
N VAL A 123 4.87 16.76 7.27
CA VAL A 123 5.60 16.07 8.35
C VAL A 123 4.80 16.10 9.65
N GLY A 124 4.07 17.19 9.91
CA GLY A 124 3.28 17.36 11.14
C GLY A 124 2.11 16.38 11.25
N GLU A 125 1.66 15.79 10.14
CA GLU A 125 0.63 14.76 10.15
C GLU A 125 1.15 13.42 10.69
N TYR A 126 2.47 13.21 10.75
CA TYR A 126 3.05 11.96 11.21
C TYR A 126 3.36 11.92 12.71
N GLU A 127 3.31 13.03 13.44
CA GLU A 127 3.64 13.08 14.88
C GLU A 127 2.55 12.45 15.75
N SER A 128 2.94 11.61 16.73
CA SER A 128 2.03 10.84 17.61
C SER A 128 1.22 11.69 18.61
N GLY A 129 1.58 12.96 18.82
CA GLY A 129 0.99 13.84 19.85
C GLY A 129 -0.45 14.30 19.61
N LYS A 130 -1.04 14.04 18.43
CA LYS A 130 -2.46 14.31 18.15
C LYS A 130 -3.25 13.00 18.23
N ALA A 131 -4.07 12.85 19.27
CA ALA A 131 -4.91 11.68 19.47
C ALA A 131 -5.79 11.40 18.25
N PHE A 132 -5.80 10.14 17.83
CA PHE A 132 -6.56 9.64 16.68
C PHE A 132 -8.07 9.62 17.01
N SER A 133 -8.87 10.47 16.36
CA SER A 133 -10.34 10.42 16.45
C SER A 133 -10.92 10.06 15.08
N TYR A 134 -11.27 8.79 14.89
CA TYR A 134 -12.01 8.34 13.71
C TYR A 134 -13.50 8.67 13.89
N GLY A 135 -13.95 9.72 13.21
CA GLY A 135 -15.34 10.20 13.23
C GLY A 135 -16.23 9.59 12.14
N GLY A 136 -16.05 8.33 11.72
CA GLY A 136 -16.99 7.64 10.82
C GLY A 136 -17.33 8.34 9.49
N LEU A 137 -18.33 7.81 8.77
CA LEU A 137 -18.81 8.33 7.47
C LEU A 137 -19.68 9.61 7.59
N MET A 138 -19.89 10.09 8.82
CA MET A 138 -20.42 11.40 9.17
C MET A 138 -19.85 11.78 10.55
N PRO A 139 -19.28 12.98 10.73
CA PRO A 139 -18.84 13.44 12.05
C PRO A 139 -20.07 13.88 12.84
N THR A 140 -20.85 12.94 13.38
CA THR A 140 -21.93 13.23 14.33
C THR A 140 -21.49 13.11 15.78
N VAL A 141 -20.23 12.78 16.05
CA VAL A 141 -19.70 12.87 17.40
C VAL A 141 -19.04 14.23 17.53
N ARG A 142 -19.80 15.18 18.08
CA ARG A 142 -19.29 16.39 18.73
C ARG A 142 -18.06 15.92 19.52
N ALA A 143 -16.88 16.43 19.17
CA ALA A 143 -15.67 16.16 19.93
C ALA A 143 -15.92 16.66 21.35
N GLU A 144 -16.39 15.77 22.22
CA GLU A 144 -16.15 15.88 23.65
C GLU A 144 -14.63 15.75 23.76
N ALA A 145 -13.99 16.91 23.79
CA ALA A 145 -12.67 17.05 24.36
C ALA A 145 -12.71 16.25 25.66
N ALA A 146 -11.94 15.16 25.72
CA ALA A 146 -11.74 14.46 26.97
C ALA A 146 -11.36 15.52 28.01
N PRO A 147 -12.06 15.61 29.15
CA PRO A 147 -11.67 16.53 30.19
C PRO A 147 -10.22 16.21 30.54
N ASP A 148 -9.38 17.25 30.58
CA ASP A 148 -8.02 17.18 31.09
C ASP A 148 -8.06 16.34 32.38
N ALA A 149 -7.58 15.10 32.27
CA ALA A 149 -7.40 14.27 33.43
C ALA A 149 -6.33 14.99 34.24
N ASN A 150 -6.75 15.57 35.37
CA ASN A 150 -5.91 16.14 36.40
C ASN A 150 -4.68 15.24 36.59
N ASP A 151 -3.58 15.64 35.96
CA ASP A 151 -2.28 15.05 36.17
C ASP A 151 -1.85 15.52 37.56
N ASN A 152 -1.75 14.56 38.48
CA ASN A 152 -1.23 14.81 39.81
C ASN A 152 0.24 15.22 39.67
N ASP A 153 0.44 16.53 39.78
CA ASP A 153 1.65 17.31 39.60
C ASP A 153 2.70 17.02 40.68
N SER A 154 3.24 15.79 40.69
CA SER A 154 4.28 15.37 41.66
C SER A 154 5.55 14.76 41.05
N ASP A 155 5.64 14.61 39.72
CA ASP A 155 6.85 14.09 39.04
C ASP A 155 7.41 15.00 37.92
N VAL A 156 6.81 16.18 37.69
CA VAL A 156 7.10 17.05 36.53
C VAL A 156 8.49 17.69 36.58
N ASP A 157 9.09 17.85 37.77
CA ASP A 157 10.43 18.44 37.91
C ASP A 157 11.57 17.50 37.49
N SER A 158 11.35 16.18 37.44
CA SER A 158 12.38 15.23 37.00
C SER A 158 12.45 15.06 35.48
N PHE A 159 11.34 15.31 34.77
CA PHE A 159 11.23 15.12 33.32
C PHE A 159 11.75 16.30 32.49
N GLN A 160 11.79 17.52 33.05
CA GLN A 160 12.26 18.71 32.32
C GLN A 160 13.77 18.69 32.04
N ASN A 161 14.56 17.86 32.72
CA ASN A 161 16.01 17.75 32.54
C ASN A 161 16.47 16.51 31.76
N MET A 162 15.55 15.67 31.24
CA MET A 162 15.92 14.51 30.44
C MET A 162 16.08 14.88 28.96
N SER A 163 17.05 14.27 28.27
CA SER A 163 17.17 14.41 26.82
C SER A 163 15.92 13.86 26.12
N ASP A 164 15.52 14.47 25.00
CA ASP A 164 14.32 14.08 24.25
C ASP A 164 14.33 12.58 23.88
N ALA A 165 15.51 12.04 23.56
CA ALA A 165 15.72 10.61 23.29
C ALA A 165 15.37 9.71 24.48
N ARG A 166 15.72 10.12 25.71
CA ARG A 166 15.38 9.37 26.94
C ARG A 166 13.91 9.49 27.29
N ARG A 167 13.31 10.67 27.09
CA ARG A 167 11.87 10.86 27.26
C ARG A 167 11.08 9.95 26.32
N PHE A 168 11.51 9.85 25.07
CA PHE A 168 10.93 8.95 24.08
C PHE A 168 11.14 7.47 24.43
N ALA A 169 12.34 7.08 24.87
CA ALA A 169 12.60 5.72 25.34
C ALA A 169 11.71 5.35 26.54
N ASN A 170 11.48 6.29 27.47
CA ASN A 170 10.54 6.09 28.57
C ASN A 170 9.11 5.88 28.05
N GLU A 171 8.63 6.66 27.08
CA GLU A 171 7.31 6.43 26.45
C GLU A 171 7.20 5.02 25.85
N VAL A 172 8.25 4.54 25.16
CA VAL A 172 8.33 3.19 24.63
C VAL A 172 8.29 2.14 25.75
N ASN A 173 8.99 2.37 26.85
CA ASN A 173 8.99 1.48 28.01
C ASN A 173 7.62 1.42 28.69
N THR A 174 6.99 2.56 28.95
CA THR A 174 5.64 2.63 29.53
C THR A 174 4.64 1.92 28.63
N ARG A 175 4.77 2.08 27.30
CA ARG A 175 3.93 1.37 26.34
C ARG A 175 4.16 -0.14 26.33
N ALA A 176 5.39 -0.58 26.50
CA ALA A 176 5.75 -2.00 26.56
C ALA A 176 5.30 -2.68 27.85
N ALA A 177 5.20 -1.92 28.95
CA ALA A 177 4.65 -2.39 30.23
C ALA A 177 3.11 -2.56 30.21
N ASP A 178 2.44 -1.91 29.27
CA ASP A 178 0.98 -2.00 29.12
C ASP A 178 0.56 -3.32 28.43
N ASP A 179 0.20 -4.30 29.26
CA ASP A 179 -0.27 -5.63 28.82
C ASP A 179 -1.70 -5.61 28.23
N SER A 180 -2.43 -4.48 28.31
CA SER A 180 -3.79 -4.34 27.76
C SER A 180 -3.85 -4.43 26.23
N GLY A 181 -2.68 -4.31 25.57
CA GLY A 181 -2.53 -4.35 24.12
C GLY A 181 -2.58 -5.74 23.46
N GLY A 182 -2.91 -6.81 24.19
CA GLY A 182 -2.76 -8.17 23.67
C GLY A 182 -3.85 -8.68 22.73
N ASP A 183 -5.02 -8.08 22.75
CA ASP A 183 -6.19 -8.63 22.07
C ASP A 183 -6.47 -7.94 20.74
N VAL A 184 -5.46 -7.86 19.86
CA VAL A 184 -5.75 -7.54 18.46
C VAL A 184 -6.67 -8.63 17.96
N GLN A 185 -7.90 -8.25 17.63
CA GLN A 185 -8.87 -9.15 17.02
C GLN A 185 -8.40 -9.46 15.60
N HIS A 186 -7.40 -10.34 15.48
CA HIS A 186 -6.75 -10.71 14.23
C HIS A 186 -7.78 -11.11 13.17
N ILE A 187 -8.88 -11.73 13.60
CA ILE A 187 -10.01 -12.12 12.75
C ILE A 187 -10.60 -10.91 12.01
N LYS A 188 -10.79 -9.76 12.67
CA LYS A 188 -11.33 -8.55 12.02
C LYS A 188 -10.36 -7.98 10.99
N VAL A 189 -9.08 -7.89 11.32
CA VAL A 189 -8.06 -7.40 10.38
C VAL A 189 -7.98 -8.31 9.15
N TRP A 190 -7.98 -9.63 9.35
CA TRP A 190 -8.02 -10.60 8.25
C TRP A 190 -9.33 -10.54 7.45
N ALA A 191 -10.47 -10.28 8.08
CA ALA A 191 -11.73 -10.05 7.38
C ALA A 191 -11.65 -8.80 6.48
N GLY A 192 -10.98 -7.73 6.94
CA GLY A 192 -10.73 -6.53 6.14
C GLY A 192 -9.83 -6.80 4.94
N VAL A 193 -8.74 -7.53 5.13
CA VAL A 193 -7.86 -7.98 4.03
C VAL A 193 -8.62 -8.86 3.04
N GLY A 194 -9.43 -9.80 3.54
CA GLY A 194 -10.29 -10.64 2.71
C GLY A 194 -11.30 -9.83 1.89
N LEU A 195 -11.92 -8.82 2.49
CA LEU A 195 -12.83 -7.90 1.80
C LEU A 195 -12.10 -7.12 0.70
N GLN A 196 -10.89 -6.61 0.95
CA GLN A 196 -10.09 -5.96 -0.09
C GLN A 196 -9.78 -6.89 -1.27
N CYS A 197 -9.43 -8.16 -1.01
CA CYS A 197 -9.22 -9.16 -2.06
C CYS A 197 -10.48 -9.41 -2.90
N ILE A 198 -11.66 -9.50 -2.25
CA ILE A 198 -12.95 -9.66 -2.95
C ILE A 198 -13.24 -8.44 -3.84
N LEU A 199 -13.02 -7.23 -3.32
CA LEU A 199 -13.19 -5.99 -4.07
C LEU A 199 -12.27 -5.91 -5.30
N ILE A 200 -10.99 -6.32 -5.15
CA ILE A 200 -10.05 -6.42 -6.27
C ILE A 200 -10.56 -7.44 -7.30
N ALA A 201 -11.04 -8.62 -6.86
CA ALA A 201 -11.57 -9.62 -7.77
C ALA A 201 -12.78 -9.10 -8.57
N ILE A 202 -13.72 -8.40 -7.92
CA ILE A 202 -14.88 -7.76 -8.58
C ILE A 202 -14.40 -6.77 -9.64
N MET A 203 -13.45 -5.91 -9.31
CA MET A 203 -12.89 -4.95 -10.26
C MET A 203 -12.17 -5.63 -11.43
N LEU A 204 -11.35 -6.66 -11.17
CA LEU A 204 -10.67 -7.41 -12.23
C LEU A 204 -11.65 -8.15 -13.14
N ILE A 205 -12.76 -8.65 -12.61
CA ILE A 205 -13.84 -9.26 -13.40
C ILE A 205 -14.53 -8.19 -14.27
N ALA A 206 -14.85 -7.02 -13.71
CA ALA A 206 -15.45 -5.93 -14.47
C ALA A 206 -14.56 -5.46 -15.63
N LEU A 207 -13.25 -5.26 -15.36
CA LEU A 207 -12.25 -4.96 -16.37
C LEU A 207 -12.11 -6.08 -17.42
N TRP A 208 -12.26 -7.35 -17.01
CA TRP A 208 -12.19 -8.50 -17.89
C TRP A 208 -13.25 -8.48 -18.98
N TYR A 209 -14.49 -8.19 -18.58
CA TYR A 209 -15.59 -8.11 -19.54
C TYR A 209 -15.48 -6.85 -20.39
N ALA A 210 -15.11 -5.72 -19.77
CA ALA A 210 -14.97 -4.46 -20.48
C ALA A 210 -13.94 -4.52 -21.62
N GLN A 211 -12.79 -5.17 -21.40
CA GLN A 211 -11.78 -5.31 -22.45
C GLN A 211 -12.22 -6.23 -23.59
N ARG A 212 -13.12 -7.20 -23.34
CA ARG A 212 -13.58 -8.15 -24.37
C ARG A 212 -14.54 -7.49 -25.36
N GLY A 213 -15.42 -6.62 -24.87
CA GLY A 213 -16.40 -5.93 -25.72
C GLY A 213 -15.82 -4.71 -26.45
N ALA A 214 -14.97 -3.91 -25.80
CA ALA A 214 -14.34 -2.75 -26.44
C ALA A 214 -13.09 -3.14 -27.23
N VAL A 215 -12.82 -2.48 -28.37
CA VAL A 215 -11.65 -2.73 -29.23
C VAL A 215 -10.83 -1.45 -29.42
N VAL A 216 -9.52 -1.54 -29.20
CA VAL A 216 -8.58 -0.43 -29.41
C VAL A 216 -7.94 -0.59 -30.80
N PRO A 217 -8.16 0.32 -31.76
CA PRO A 217 -7.75 0.11 -33.16
C PRO A 217 -6.25 -0.16 -33.33
N TRP A 218 -5.40 0.63 -32.68
CA TRP A 218 -3.95 0.50 -32.77
C TRP A 218 -3.41 -0.72 -32.01
N TRP A 219 -4.23 -1.32 -31.14
CA TRP A 219 -3.96 -2.54 -30.37
C TRP A 219 -5.03 -3.62 -30.64
N CYS A 220 -5.51 -3.70 -31.89
CA CYS A 220 -6.70 -4.48 -32.22
C CYS A 220 -6.63 -5.93 -31.74
N ARG A 221 -5.46 -6.58 -31.90
CA ARG A 221 -5.23 -7.98 -31.48
C ARG A 221 -4.75 -8.15 -30.03
N VAL A 222 -4.42 -7.06 -29.34
CA VAL A 222 -3.81 -7.13 -28.00
C VAL A 222 -4.89 -7.45 -26.98
N TRP A 223 -4.63 -8.51 -26.24
CA TRP A 223 -5.44 -8.97 -25.13
C TRP A 223 -4.86 -8.52 -23.81
N GLY A 224 -5.72 -8.25 -22.82
CA GLY A 224 -5.26 -7.81 -21.51
C GLY A 224 -4.93 -6.32 -21.42
N TRP A 225 -5.33 -5.50 -22.40
CA TRP A 225 -4.96 -4.07 -22.42
C TRP A 225 -5.49 -3.31 -21.19
N MET A 226 -6.70 -3.63 -20.70
CA MET A 226 -7.24 -3.01 -19.48
C MET A 226 -6.47 -3.45 -18.25
N TYR A 227 -6.08 -4.73 -18.17
CA TYR A 227 -5.24 -5.20 -17.09
C TYR A 227 -3.87 -4.55 -17.11
N PHE A 228 -3.25 -4.48 -18.29
CA PHE A 228 -1.96 -3.82 -18.46
C PHE A 228 -2.03 -2.36 -17.99
N TRP A 229 -3.03 -1.61 -18.45
CA TRP A 229 -3.26 -0.24 -17.98
C TRP A 229 -3.46 -0.18 -16.46
N TYR A 230 -4.35 -1.01 -15.92
CA TYR A 230 -4.68 -1.01 -14.48
C TYR A 230 -3.46 -1.36 -13.62
N PHE A 231 -2.67 -2.37 -14.00
CA PHE A 231 -1.44 -2.73 -13.30
C PHE A 231 -0.37 -1.65 -13.39
N LEU A 232 -0.22 -0.99 -14.54
CA LEU A 232 0.70 0.13 -14.66
C LEU A 232 0.29 1.28 -13.73
N VAL A 233 -1.00 1.65 -13.71
CA VAL A 233 -1.51 2.68 -12.79
C VAL A 233 -1.24 2.28 -11.33
N ALA A 234 -1.53 1.03 -10.94
CA ALA A 234 -1.29 0.53 -9.60
C ALA A 234 0.21 0.57 -9.22
N ILE A 235 1.11 0.13 -10.11
CA ILE A 235 2.56 0.18 -9.88
C ILE A 235 3.05 1.61 -9.74
N THR A 236 2.61 2.52 -10.63
CA THR A 236 2.98 3.93 -10.51
C THR A 236 2.47 4.56 -9.23
N SER A 237 1.28 4.17 -8.77
CA SER A 237 0.73 4.64 -7.49
C SER A 237 1.54 4.12 -6.29
N ILE A 238 1.90 2.84 -6.30
CA ILE A 238 2.73 2.25 -5.24
C ILE A 238 4.09 2.96 -5.21
N PHE A 239 4.69 3.19 -6.39
CA PHE A 239 5.94 3.93 -6.49
C PHE A 239 5.78 5.36 -5.95
N ASP A 240 4.74 6.09 -6.36
CA ASP A 240 4.49 7.45 -5.89
C ASP A 240 4.30 7.50 -4.38
N ASN A 241 3.55 6.56 -3.80
CA ASN A 241 3.36 6.47 -2.36
C ASN A 241 4.65 6.13 -1.60
N ILE A 242 5.53 5.30 -2.15
CA ILE A 242 6.82 4.99 -1.53
C ILE A 242 7.72 6.23 -1.48
N VAL A 243 7.72 7.03 -2.55
CA VAL A 243 8.61 8.19 -2.68
C VAL A 243 7.97 9.50 -2.19
N ALA A 244 6.66 9.56 -1.99
CA ALA A 244 5.99 10.77 -1.51
C ALA A 244 6.19 11.01 0.00
N ALA A 245 6.66 10.01 0.76
CA ALA A 245 6.98 10.18 2.17
C ALA A 245 8.04 11.29 2.38
N PRO A 246 7.83 12.27 3.29
CA PRO A 246 8.74 13.41 3.49
C PRO A 246 9.98 13.05 4.35
N PHE A 247 10.46 11.81 4.24
CA PHE A 247 11.55 11.27 5.07
C PHE A 247 12.70 10.81 4.19
N THR A 248 13.92 11.25 4.53
CA THR A 248 15.11 10.78 3.82
C THR A 248 15.39 9.31 4.10
N GLN A 249 15.22 8.90 5.36
CA GLN A 249 15.45 7.57 5.88
C GLN A 249 14.46 7.34 7.03
N SER A 250 13.92 6.12 7.13
CA SER A 250 13.11 5.70 8.27
C SER A 250 13.59 4.34 8.75
N TRP A 251 13.56 4.16 10.08
CA TRP A 251 13.87 2.90 10.73
C TRP A 251 12.67 2.43 11.52
N THR A 252 12.25 1.21 11.23
CA THR A 252 11.16 0.54 11.94
C THR A 252 11.78 -0.44 12.93
N LEU A 253 11.49 -0.25 14.21
CA LEU A 253 11.83 -1.15 15.30
C LEU A 253 10.54 -1.83 15.73
N ARG A 254 10.56 -3.15 15.76
CA ARG A 254 9.45 -3.93 16.29
C ARG A 254 9.79 -4.30 17.73
N VAL A 255 9.01 -3.78 18.67
CA VAL A 255 9.26 -3.93 20.09
C VAL A 255 8.25 -4.92 20.66
N ALA A 256 8.75 -5.88 21.43
CA ALA A 256 7.96 -6.82 22.21
C ALA A 256 8.60 -6.96 23.59
N ARG A 257 7.81 -7.34 24.59
CA ARG A 257 8.36 -7.66 25.91
C ARG A 257 9.21 -8.93 25.80
N GLY A 258 10.46 -8.83 26.24
CA GLY A 258 11.42 -9.90 26.21
C GLY A 258 11.01 -11.06 27.14
N PRO A 259 11.45 -12.29 26.85
CA PRO A 259 11.24 -13.42 27.77
C PRO A 259 11.96 -13.15 29.09
N THR A 260 11.32 -13.45 30.21
CA THR A 260 11.95 -13.35 31.52
C THR A 260 13.06 -14.40 31.68
N LYS A 261 14.11 -14.06 32.44
CA LYS A 261 15.17 -14.99 32.90
C LYS A 261 16.08 -15.58 31.81
N ILE A 262 16.25 -14.87 30.70
CA ILE A 262 17.30 -15.20 29.72
C ILE A 262 18.67 -14.74 30.25
N ARG A 263 19.69 -15.61 30.16
CA ARG A 263 21.09 -15.25 30.42
C ARG A 263 21.92 -15.30 29.14
N TYR A 264 22.75 -14.28 28.96
CA TYR A 264 23.75 -14.21 27.90
C TYR A 264 25.14 -14.54 28.44
N ASP A 265 25.93 -15.23 27.62
CA ASP A 265 27.36 -15.32 27.86
C ASP A 265 27.98 -13.92 27.71
N GLY A 266 28.44 -13.34 28.83
CA GLY A 266 28.91 -11.95 28.92
C GLY A 266 30.22 -11.65 28.19
N THR A 267 30.76 -12.61 27.46
CA THR A 267 32.05 -12.53 26.75
C THR A 267 31.99 -11.81 25.40
N GLN A 268 30.82 -11.33 24.96
CA GLN A 268 30.58 -10.91 23.57
C GLN A 268 30.18 -9.44 23.38
N SER A 269 30.28 -8.99 22.12
CA SER A 269 30.19 -7.59 21.73
C SER A 269 28.77 -7.03 21.87
N ARG A 270 28.56 -6.21 22.89
CA ARG A 270 27.33 -5.43 23.09
C ARG A 270 27.18 -4.34 22.02
N LEU A 271 25.93 -4.06 21.65
CA LEU A 271 25.57 -2.92 20.81
C LEU A 271 25.64 -1.62 21.62
N THR A 272 25.20 -1.68 22.88
CA THR A 272 25.17 -0.58 23.85
C THR A 272 26.01 -0.92 25.10
N PRO A 273 26.65 0.08 25.75
CA PRO A 273 26.71 1.49 25.35
C PRO A 273 27.51 1.67 24.06
N PHE A 274 27.04 2.55 23.17
CA PHE A 274 27.71 2.80 21.90
C PHE A 274 28.79 3.87 22.09
N VAL A 275 30.04 3.51 21.79
CA VAL A 275 31.13 4.47 21.73
C VAL A 275 31.34 4.88 20.28
N GLU A 276 31.19 6.18 20.01
CA GLU A 276 31.41 6.75 18.67
C GLU A 276 32.85 6.42 18.21
N ASP A 277 32.97 5.62 17.14
CA ASP A 277 34.25 5.24 16.52
C ASP A 277 34.33 5.87 15.12
N ARG A 278 35.54 6.17 14.65
CA ARG A 278 35.77 6.65 13.26
C ARG A 278 35.20 5.70 12.21
N ARG A 279 35.07 4.41 12.53
CA ARG A 279 34.50 3.40 11.61
C ARG A 279 32.97 3.43 11.56
N PHE A 280 32.32 3.73 12.68
CA PHE A 280 30.86 3.74 12.80
C PHE A 280 30.43 5.01 13.54
N PRO A 281 29.95 6.05 12.83
CA PRO A 281 29.56 7.30 13.45
C PRO A 281 28.21 7.21 14.18
N THR A 282 27.41 6.17 13.88
CA THR A 282 26.11 5.94 14.53
C THR A 282 25.89 4.46 14.79
N ILE A 283 25.07 4.14 15.80
CA ILE A 283 24.66 2.76 16.11
C ILE A 283 23.93 2.10 14.93
N ILE A 284 23.23 2.90 14.13
CA ILE A 284 22.60 2.50 12.86
C ILE A 284 23.64 1.97 11.87
N ASP A 285 24.78 2.65 11.73
CA ASP A 285 25.85 2.23 10.81
C ASP A 285 26.54 0.95 11.29
N ARG A 286 26.69 0.80 12.61
CA ARG A 286 27.20 -0.42 13.23
C ARG A 286 26.28 -1.61 12.95
N LEU A 287 24.96 -1.45 13.05
CA LEU A 287 23.98 -2.49 12.69
C LEU A 287 24.03 -2.84 11.19
N LYS A 288 24.14 -1.83 10.31
CA LYS A 288 24.22 -2.07 8.86
C LYS A 288 25.45 -2.85 8.44
N ALA A 289 26.59 -2.60 9.09
CA ALA A 289 27.84 -3.29 8.80
C ALA A 289 27.79 -4.80 9.13
N GLY A 290 26.83 -5.21 9.96
CA GLY A 290 26.70 -6.59 10.42
C GLY A 290 27.68 -6.85 11.55
N ILE A 291 27.14 -7.12 12.73
CA ILE A 291 27.92 -7.44 13.93
C ILE A 291 28.08 -8.95 13.98
N ASN A 292 29.21 -9.44 14.51
CA ASN A 292 29.42 -10.87 14.66
C ASN A 292 28.33 -11.48 15.57
N LEU A 293 27.58 -12.42 15.00
CA LEU A 293 26.44 -13.10 15.63
C LEU A 293 26.94 -14.45 16.18
N ARG A 294 27.36 -14.50 17.45
CA ARG A 294 27.67 -15.77 18.11
C ARG A 294 27.14 -15.85 19.54
N HIS A 295 26.01 -15.21 19.82
CA HIS A 295 25.46 -15.23 21.17
C HIS A 295 24.80 -16.57 21.44
N HIS A 296 25.37 -17.36 22.35
CA HIS A 296 24.66 -18.48 22.93
C HIS A 296 23.72 -17.94 24.00
N ILE A 297 22.43 -18.23 23.86
CA ILE A 297 21.44 -17.92 24.88
C ILE A 297 21.22 -19.15 25.74
N THR A 298 21.14 -18.98 27.06
CA THR A 298 20.67 -20.03 27.97
C THR A 298 19.44 -19.54 28.74
N ILE A 299 18.49 -20.43 28.96
CA ILE A 299 17.32 -20.19 29.80
C ILE A 299 17.67 -20.70 31.20
N ALA A 300 17.43 -19.91 32.24
CA ALA A 300 17.63 -20.38 33.61
C ALA A 300 16.70 -21.58 33.91
N ASP A 301 17.27 -22.71 34.35
CA ASP A 301 16.52 -23.93 34.66
C ASP A 301 15.50 -23.69 35.77
N GLY A 302 14.25 -24.14 35.56
CA GLY A 302 13.26 -24.34 36.62
C GLY A 302 11.98 -23.50 36.59
N ASP A 303 11.79 -22.57 35.65
CA ASP A 303 10.58 -21.73 35.61
C ASP A 303 10.00 -21.53 34.20
N PRO A 304 8.66 -21.47 34.04
CA PRO A 304 8.03 -21.20 32.75
C PRO A 304 8.34 -19.76 32.31
N THR A 305 9.06 -19.61 31.20
CA THR A 305 9.29 -18.29 30.58
C THR A 305 7.97 -17.76 30.03
N ALA A 306 7.51 -16.61 30.53
CA ALA A 306 6.35 -15.91 29.97
C ALA A 306 6.78 -15.20 28.68
N TYR A 307 6.29 -15.69 27.54
CA TYR A 307 6.53 -15.09 26.24
C TYR A 307 5.40 -14.12 25.90
N SER A 308 5.72 -12.84 25.68
CA SER A 308 4.70 -11.88 25.28
C SER A 308 4.24 -12.12 23.85
N ARG A 309 2.92 -12.11 23.66
CA ARG A 309 2.29 -12.18 22.33
C ARG A 309 2.12 -10.81 21.69
N THR A 310 2.39 -9.74 22.44
CA THR A 310 2.10 -8.37 22.04
C THR A 310 3.34 -7.74 21.42
N CYS A 311 3.16 -7.01 20.31
CA CYS A 311 4.21 -6.23 19.70
C CYS A 311 3.65 -4.92 19.16
N PHE A 312 4.49 -3.90 19.13
CA PHE A 312 4.19 -2.60 18.54
C PHE A 312 5.40 -2.11 17.74
N TYR A 313 5.17 -1.15 16.84
CA TYR A 313 6.23 -0.53 16.07
C TYR A 313 6.66 0.79 16.70
N VAL A 314 7.96 1.01 16.73
CA VAL A 314 8.57 2.32 16.93
C VAL A 314 9.20 2.71 15.59
N VAL A 315 8.82 3.87 15.08
CA VAL A 315 9.34 4.38 13.81
C VAL A 315 10.11 5.65 14.09
N ILE A 316 11.37 5.69 13.65
CA ILE A 316 12.25 6.87 13.75
C ILE A 316 12.51 7.33 12.32
N SER A 317 12.05 8.53 11.96
CA SER A 317 12.17 9.06 10.60
C SER A 317 13.01 10.33 10.59
N VAL A 318 13.95 10.44 9.64
CA VAL A 318 14.77 11.64 9.48
C VAL A 318 14.08 12.61 8.53
N GLN A 319 13.78 13.81 9.03
CA GLN A 319 13.19 14.88 8.25
C GLN A 319 14.10 15.27 7.08
N GLY A 320 13.49 15.47 5.92
CA GLY A 320 14.14 16.07 4.76
C GLY A 320 14.01 15.21 3.51
N ILE A 321 14.45 15.78 2.39
CA ILE A 321 14.43 15.13 1.08
C ILE A 321 15.86 15.11 0.55
N SER A 322 16.43 13.91 0.38
CA SER A 322 17.75 13.78 -0.26
C SER A 322 17.64 14.08 -1.75
N SER A 323 18.71 14.53 -2.41
CA SER A 323 18.67 14.84 -3.85
C SER A 323 18.23 13.64 -4.70
N ARG A 324 18.60 12.41 -4.30
CA ARG A 324 18.13 11.18 -4.95
C ARG A 324 16.65 10.97 -4.74
N HIS A 325 16.15 11.24 -3.55
CA HIS A 325 14.72 11.15 -3.24
C HIS A 325 13.92 12.19 -4.02
N ALA A 326 14.41 13.43 -4.11
CA ALA A 326 13.80 14.49 -4.92
C ALA A 326 13.74 14.10 -6.41
N LEU A 327 14.81 13.50 -6.95
CA LEU A 327 14.81 12.97 -8.32
C LEU A 327 13.77 11.87 -8.49
N MET A 328 13.67 10.93 -7.55
CA MET A 328 12.67 9.86 -7.60
C MET A 328 11.24 10.42 -7.50
N GLN A 329 11.00 11.47 -6.69
CA GLN A 329 9.69 12.14 -6.61
C GLN A 329 9.33 12.80 -7.94
N MET A 330 10.31 13.46 -8.58
CA MET A 330 10.12 14.06 -9.90
C MET A 330 9.80 12.99 -10.95
N LEU A 331 10.57 11.88 -10.98
CA LEU A 331 10.32 10.76 -11.88
C LEU A 331 8.95 10.13 -11.64
N SER A 332 8.55 9.98 -10.38
CA SER A 332 7.23 9.47 -10.01
C SER A 332 6.12 10.34 -10.55
N ARG A 333 6.20 11.66 -10.35
CA ARG A 333 5.20 12.62 -10.86
C ARG A 333 5.12 12.59 -12.39
N ILE A 334 6.25 12.56 -13.09
CA ILE A 334 6.30 12.44 -14.55
C ILE A 334 5.66 11.13 -15.00
N SER A 335 5.98 10.02 -14.32
CA SER A 335 5.41 8.71 -14.62
C SER A 335 3.89 8.71 -14.43
N SER A 336 3.38 9.32 -13.36
CA SER A 336 1.93 9.45 -13.11
C SER A 336 1.23 10.26 -14.20
N VAL A 337 1.83 11.38 -14.64
CA VAL A 337 1.30 12.19 -15.76
C VAL A 337 1.33 11.40 -17.07
N ALA A 338 2.42 10.70 -17.36
CA ALA A 338 2.54 9.86 -18.56
C ALA A 338 1.49 8.74 -18.56
N MET A 339 1.27 8.08 -17.41
CA MET A 339 0.24 7.05 -17.26
C MET A 339 -1.17 7.60 -17.42
N PHE A 340 -1.43 8.81 -16.92
CA PHE A 340 -2.70 9.50 -17.11
C PHE A 340 -2.96 9.82 -18.60
N ALA A 341 -1.97 10.38 -19.29
CA ALA A 341 -2.07 10.71 -20.71
C ALA A 341 -2.24 9.43 -21.56
N PHE A 342 -1.46 8.39 -21.25
CA PHE A 342 -1.56 7.09 -21.90
C PHE A 342 -2.93 6.45 -21.69
N GLY A 343 -3.43 6.41 -20.45
CA GLY A 343 -4.77 5.89 -20.13
C GLY A 343 -5.87 6.65 -20.84
N THR A 344 -5.82 7.98 -20.80
CA THR A 344 -6.79 8.84 -21.50
C THR A 344 -6.79 8.58 -23.00
N ALA A 345 -5.62 8.52 -23.65
CA ALA A 345 -5.54 8.21 -25.08
C ALA A 345 -6.07 6.81 -25.40
N LEU A 346 -5.76 5.84 -24.54
CA LEU A 346 -6.20 4.46 -24.70
C LEU A 346 -7.74 4.37 -24.62
N PHE A 347 -8.36 4.94 -23.58
CA PHE A 347 -9.83 4.93 -23.43
C PHE A 347 -10.53 5.79 -24.48
N ALA A 348 -9.97 6.94 -24.86
CA ALA A 348 -10.50 7.77 -25.93
C ALA A 348 -10.50 7.04 -27.28
N SER A 349 -9.51 6.16 -27.50
CA SER A 349 -9.43 5.33 -28.72
C SER A 349 -10.22 4.01 -28.64
N ALA A 350 -10.81 3.67 -27.49
CA ALA A 350 -11.56 2.43 -27.33
C ALA A 350 -12.90 2.54 -28.06
N THR A 351 -13.02 1.80 -29.17
CA THR A 351 -14.23 1.71 -29.98
C THR A 351 -15.14 0.58 -29.51
N LEU A 352 -16.42 0.63 -29.90
CA LEU A 352 -17.44 -0.34 -29.54
C LEU A 352 -17.74 -0.45 -28.03
N MET A 353 -17.26 0.49 -27.21
CA MET A 353 -17.63 0.55 -25.79
C MET A 353 -19.00 1.22 -25.64
N SER A 354 -20.07 0.46 -25.36
CA SER A 354 -21.38 1.08 -25.09
C SER A 354 -21.32 1.97 -23.85
N ILE A 355 -22.06 3.09 -23.87
CA ILE A 355 -22.17 4.00 -22.72
C ILE A 355 -22.74 3.28 -21.50
N SER A 356 -23.68 2.35 -21.69
CA SER A 356 -24.23 1.53 -20.60
C SER A 356 -23.15 0.66 -19.95
N ALA A 357 -22.28 0.02 -20.74
CA ALA A 357 -21.17 -0.77 -20.22
C ALA A 357 -20.14 0.10 -19.49
N ALA A 358 -19.82 1.28 -20.03
CA ALA A 358 -18.93 2.24 -19.41
C ALA A 358 -19.49 2.76 -18.07
N LEU A 359 -20.78 3.08 -18.00
CA LEU A 359 -21.45 3.49 -16.78
C LEU A 359 -21.52 2.37 -15.75
N MET A 360 -21.83 1.13 -16.18
CA MET A 360 -21.77 -0.04 -15.29
C MET A 360 -20.37 -0.24 -14.72
N LEU A 361 -19.33 -0.12 -15.55
CA LEU A 361 -17.95 -0.21 -15.10
C LEU A 361 -17.64 0.89 -14.07
N LEU A 362 -18.01 2.15 -14.36
CA LEU A 362 -17.83 3.26 -13.42
C LEU A 362 -18.58 3.03 -12.11
N CYS A 363 -19.83 2.57 -12.17
CA CYS A 363 -20.65 2.25 -10.99
C CYS A 363 -20.11 1.08 -10.17
N LEU A 364 -19.29 0.20 -10.74
CA LEU A 364 -18.59 -0.85 -9.99
C LEU A 364 -17.25 -0.35 -9.45
N VAL A 365 -16.48 0.34 -10.28
CA VAL A 365 -15.11 0.77 -9.96
C VAL A 365 -15.10 1.87 -8.89
N LEU A 366 -16.00 2.86 -8.98
CA LEU A 366 -16.08 3.97 -8.02
C LEU A 366 -16.36 3.49 -6.58
N PRO A 367 -17.45 2.73 -6.30
CA PRO A 367 -17.72 2.28 -4.94
C PRO A 367 -16.69 1.29 -4.45
N THR A 368 -16.13 0.45 -5.33
CA THR A 368 -15.04 -0.46 -4.97
C THR A 368 -13.81 0.30 -4.48
N ALA A 369 -13.45 1.40 -5.16
CA ALA A 369 -12.33 2.23 -4.75
C ALA A 369 -12.60 2.97 -3.42
N MET A 370 -13.81 3.51 -3.24
CA MET A 370 -14.23 4.12 -1.96
C MET A 370 -14.24 3.09 -0.82
N MET A 371 -14.83 1.91 -1.03
CA MET A 371 -14.86 0.83 -0.05
C MET A 371 -13.45 0.31 0.28
N GLY A 372 -12.54 0.27 -0.69
CA GLY A 372 -11.14 -0.08 -0.45
C GLY A 372 -10.47 0.86 0.55
N ARG A 373 -10.70 2.17 0.41
CA ARG A 373 -10.23 3.19 1.35
C ARG A 373 -10.88 3.07 2.72
N VAL A 374 -12.21 2.93 2.77
CA VAL A 374 -12.96 2.76 4.04
C VAL A 374 -12.49 1.49 4.77
N THR A 375 -12.26 0.41 4.05
CA THR A 375 -11.76 -0.85 4.64
C THR A 375 -10.34 -0.69 5.17
N ALA A 376 -9.47 0.03 4.46
CA ALA A 376 -8.13 0.34 4.96
C ALA A 376 -8.19 1.22 6.23
N MET A 377 -9.00 2.28 6.22
CA MET A 377 -9.21 3.12 7.41
C MET A 377 -9.77 2.33 8.59
N TRP A 378 -10.70 1.42 8.34
CA TRP A 378 -11.24 0.52 9.36
C TRP A 378 -10.17 -0.41 9.94
N ILE A 379 -9.28 -0.97 9.10
CA ILE A 379 -8.13 -1.76 9.56
C ILE A 379 -7.21 -0.90 10.46
N ALA A 380 -6.86 0.32 10.04
CA ALA A 380 -6.05 1.22 10.88
C ALA A 380 -6.75 1.55 12.21
N ALA A 381 -8.05 1.84 12.17
CA ALA A 381 -8.83 2.18 13.36
C ALA A 381 -8.88 1.00 14.34
N GLU A 382 -9.11 -0.23 13.86
CA GLU A 382 -9.13 -1.42 14.72
C GLU A 382 -7.74 -1.69 15.31
N MET A 383 -6.67 -1.49 14.54
CA MET A 383 -5.30 -1.66 15.04
C MET A 383 -4.90 -0.59 16.05
N ASN A 384 -5.38 0.64 15.90
CA ASN A 384 -5.09 1.75 16.82
C ASN A 384 -5.97 1.75 18.07
N LYS A 385 -7.23 1.28 17.97
CA LYS A 385 -8.18 1.24 19.09
C LYS A 385 -7.69 0.34 20.23
N THR A 386 -7.11 -0.81 19.87
CA THR A 386 -6.68 -1.81 20.86
C THR A 386 -5.22 -1.68 21.24
N ASN A 387 -4.43 -0.97 20.43
CA ASN A 387 -3.01 -0.83 20.62
C ASN A 387 -2.59 0.54 20.12
N LYS A 388 -1.94 1.36 20.93
CA LYS A 388 -1.03 2.39 20.41
C LYS A 388 0.08 1.64 19.65
N SER A 389 -0.21 1.29 18.41
CA SER A 389 0.45 0.22 17.65
C SER A 389 1.68 0.76 16.94
N ILE A 390 1.73 2.09 16.75
CA ILE A 390 2.89 2.82 16.29
C ILE A 390 3.18 3.96 17.27
N ILE A 391 4.43 4.04 17.73
CA ILE A 391 5.02 5.26 18.25
C ILE A 391 5.94 5.80 17.15
N HIS A 392 5.73 7.03 16.70
CA HIS A 392 6.52 7.63 15.63
C HIS A 392 7.13 8.94 16.09
N THR A 393 8.44 9.07 15.88
CA THR A 393 9.17 10.32 16.11
C THR A 393 9.90 10.75 14.85
N VAL A 394 9.92 12.06 14.63
CA VAL A 394 10.64 12.68 13.51
C VAL A 394 11.83 13.44 14.07
N VAL A 395 13.01 13.11 13.56
CA VAL A 395 14.29 13.70 13.98
C VAL A 395 14.94 14.46 12.83
N LYS A 396 15.79 15.43 13.13
CA LYS A 396 16.38 16.31 12.10
C LYS A 396 17.60 15.67 11.43
N SER A 397 18.30 14.81 12.14
CA SER A 397 19.54 14.22 11.66
C SER A 397 19.63 12.71 11.90
N LYS A 398 20.49 12.05 11.13
CA LYS A 398 20.81 10.64 11.33
C LYS A 398 21.55 10.38 12.65
N LYS A 399 22.33 11.34 13.14
CA LYS A 399 23.03 11.22 14.43
C LYS A 399 22.02 11.18 15.58
N GLU A 400 21.07 12.12 15.57
CA GLU A 400 19.94 12.16 16.49
C GLU A 400 19.09 10.87 16.40
N ALA A 401 18.79 10.37 15.20
CA ALA A 401 18.12 9.07 15.05
C ALA A 401 18.88 7.92 15.74
N GLY A 402 20.23 7.97 15.70
CA GLY A 402 21.09 7.04 16.40
C GLY A 402 20.97 7.14 17.92
N GLU A 403 20.90 8.34 18.47
CA GLU A 403 20.72 8.60 19.91
C GLU A 403 19.36 8.09 20.42
N TYR A 404 18.28 8.34 19.66
CA TYR A 404 16.96 7.79 19.97
C TYR A 404 16.96 6.27 19.92
N MET A 405 17.60 5.69 18.90
CA MET A 405 17.68 4.23 18.77
C MET A 405 18.53 3.60 19.88
N GLU A 406 19.64 4.22 20.26
CA GLU A 406 20.46 3.78 21.40
C GLU A 406 19.67 3.79 22.70
N ALA A 407 18.97 4.90 23.01
CA ALA A 407 18.17 5.01 24.22
C ALA A 407 17.08 3.93 24.33
N ILE A 408 16.49 3.51 23.21
CA ILE A 408 15.51 2.41 23.18
C ILE A 408 16.20 1.05 23.38
N LEU A 409 17.37 0.84 22.76
CA LEU A 409 18.10 -0.43 22.82
C LEU A 409 18.75 -0.68 24.19
N GLU A 410 18.95 0.37 24.99
CA GLU A 410 19.40 0.30 26.39
C GLU A 410 18.30 -0.16 27.36
N LEU A 411 17.03 -0.14 26.96
CA LEU A 411 15.93 -0.55 27.84
C LEU A 411 16.01 -2.04 28.16
N GLU A 412 15.95 -2.36 29.46
CA GLU A 412 15.97 -3.74 29.95
C GLU A 412 14.63 -4.44 29.73
N GLY A 413 14.66 -5.75 29.47
CA GLY A 413 13.45 -6.56 29.33
C GLY A 413 12.67 -6.36 28.01
N LEU A 414 13.22 -5.66 27.02
CA LEU A 414 12.61 -5.47 25.69
C LEU A 414 13.33 -6.26 24.60
N GLN A 415 12.57 -7.05 23.84
CA GLN A 415 13.00 -7.67 22.60
C GLN A 415 12.71 -6.73 21.44
N ILE A 416 13.75 -6.39 20.67
CA ILE A 416 13.68 -5.43 19.57
C ILE A 416 14.15 -6.09 18.28
N GLU A 417 13.29 -6.15 17.27
CA GLU A 417 13.61 -6.60 15.92
C GLU A 417 13.77 -5.37 15.00
N THR A 418 14.96 -5.17 14.44
CA THR A 418 15.22 -4.08 13.49
C THR A 418 16.26 -4.48 12.44
N MET A 419 16.03 -4.11 11.18
CA MET A 419 16.90 -4.48 10.04
C MET A 419 17.22 -6.00 9.93
N GLY A 420 16.32 -6.86 10.42
CA GLY A 420 16.53 -8.30 10.49
C GLY A 420 17.43 -8.77 11.65
N HIS A 421 17.92 -7.85 12.49
CA HIS A 421 18.62 -8.18 13.74
C HIS A 421 17.62 -8.30 14.88
N ILE A 422 17.87 -9.26 15.77
CA ILE A 422 17.09 -9.48 16.98
C ILE A 422 17.96 -9.09 18.16
N ILE A 423 17.50 -8.10 18.92
CA ILE A 423 18.25 -7.44 19.97
C ILE A 423 17.48 -7.60 21.27
N LEU A 424 18.18 -7.92 22.35
CA LEU A 424 17.62 -7.98 23.70
C LEU A 424 18.66 -7.40 24.65
N GLU A 425 18.27 -6.40 25.44
CA GLU A 425 19.14 -5.71 26.40
C GLU A 425 20.47 -5.23 25.77
N GLY A 426 20.37 -4.60 24.59
CA GLY A 426 21.55 -4.13 23.84
C GLY A 426 22.41 -5.21 23.19
N ASN A 427 22.07 -6.50 23.29
CA ASN A 427 22.85 -7.60 22.70
C ASN A 427 22.20 -8.12 21.42
N VAL A 428 22.97 -8.25 20.33
CA VAL A 428 22.47 -8.76 19.05
C VAL A 428 22.54 -10.29 19.05
N ILE A 429 21.39 -10.92 19.28
CA ILE A 429 21.29 -12.38 19.41
C ILE A 429 21.54 -13.07 18.07
N THR A 430 20.70 -12.76 17.10
CA THR A 430 20.67 -13.43 15.80
C THR A 430 20.25 -12.45 14.71
N ARG A 431 20.46 -12.85 13.46
CA ARG A 431 20.04 -12.12 12.28
C ARG A 431 19.30 -13.05 11.34
N HIS A 432 18.14 -12.62 10.91
CA HIS A 432 17.43 -13.27 9.81
C HIS A 432 17.45 -12.36 8.58
N HIS A 433 17.26 -12.97 7.42
CA HIS A 433 17.07 -12.21 6.21
C HIS A 433 15.71 -11.50 6.27
N PRO A 434 15.63 -10.17 5.99
CA PRO A 434 14.38 -9.44 6.10
C PRO A 434 13.30 -9.99 5.15
N LEU A 435 13.66 -10.34 3.92
CA LEU A 435 12.69 -10.83 2.91
C LEU A 435 11.99 -12.15 3.29
N PHE A 436 12.55 -12.96 4.19
CA PHE A 436 11.94 -14.22 4.60
C PHE A 436 11.18 -14.10 5.93
N SER A 437 11.09 -12.90 6.51
CA SER A 437 10.31 -12.67 7.72
C SER A 437 8.84 -12.42 7.38
N ALA A 438 7.94 -13.15 8.04
CA ALA A 438 6.50 -12.87 7.94
C ALA A 438 6.18 -11.42 8.35
N ALA A 439 6.94 -10.86 9.29
CA ALA A 439 6.78 -9.47 9.74
C ALA A 439 6.94 -8.44 8.60
N THR A 440 7.67 -8.78 7.53
CA THR A 440 7.81 -7.89 6.36
C THR A 440 6.52 -7.78 5.55
N TYR A 441 5.65 -8.78 5.59
CA TYR A 441 4.42 -8.80 4.78
C TYR A 441 3.16 -8.54 5.60
N ILE A 442 3.04 -9.21 6.75
CA ILE A 442 1.86 -9.12 7.63
C ILE A 442 2.09 -8.20 8.84
N GLY A 443 3.28 -7.61 8.96
CA GLY A 443 3.60 -6.59 9.96
C GLY A 443 3.34 -7.02 11.41
N LEU A 444 2.54 -6.26 12.15
CA LEU A 444 2.20 -6.55 13.56
C LEU A 444 1.35 -7.82 13.74
N LEU A 445 0.74 -8.35 12.68
CA LEU A 445 0.01 -9.62 12.76
C LEU A 445 0.96 -10.82 12.84
N ALA A 446 2.24 -10.66 12.49
CA ALA A 446 3.22 -11.69 12.75
C ALA A 446 3.35 -11.91 14.26
N LYS A 447 3.69 -13.12 14.69
CA LYS A 447 4.15 -13.32 16.07
C LYS A 447 5.54 -12.68 16.23
N PRO A 448 5.91 -12.21 17.43
CA PRO A 448 7.29 -11.82 17.66
C PRO A 448 8.22 -13.02 17.43
N TYR A 449 9.53 -12.77 17.27
CA TYR A 449 10.47 -13.86 17.08
C TYR A 449 10.59 -14.69 18.37
N ASN A 450 10.53 -16.01 18.26
CA ASN A 450 10.57 -16.90 19.41
C ASN A 450 12.02 -17.16 19.85
N LEU A 451 12.51 -16.32 20.77
CA LEU A 451 13.84 -16.46 21.37
C LEU A 451 14.01 -17.75 22.19
N VAL A 452 12.94 -18.25 22.81
CA VAL A 452 12.97 -19.50 23.59
C VAL A 452 13.32 -20.68 22.70
N ARG A 453 12.81 -20.71 21.46
CA ARG A 453 13.15 -21.75 20.49
C ARG A 453 14.62 -21.76 20.10
N GLU A 454 15.25 -20.58 20.05
CA GLU A 454 16.66 -20.45 19.69
C GLU A 454 17.58 -20.83 20.85
N ALA A 455 17.18 -20.54 22.10
CA ALA A 455 17.94 -20.91 23.29
C ALA A 455 17.95 -22.43 23.60
N ILE A 456 17.05 -23.21 22.98
CA ILE A 456 16.98 -24.68 23.13
C ILE A 456 17.87 -25.41 22.11
N LYS A 457 18.28 -24.73 21.03
CA LYS A 457 19.20 -25.30 20.03
C LYS A 457 20.64 -25.21 20.51
#